data_AF-A0A7R7T709-F1
#
_entry.id   AF-A0A7R7T709-F1
#
_cell.length_a   1.000
_cell.length_b   1.000
_cell.length_c   1.000
_cell.angle_alpha   90.00
_cell.angle_beta   90.00
_cell.angle_gamma   90.00
#
_symmetry.space_group_name_H-M   'P 1'
#
loop_
_entity.id
_entity.type
_entity.pdbx_description
1 polymer ?
#
loop_
_entity_poly.entity_id
_entity_poly.type
_entity_poly.pdbx_seq_one_letter_code
_entity_poly.pdbx_strand_id
1 'polypeptide(L)' 'MRALTDREWQTLTDVSNPSECLLRDGETIERLLREGLIHQLANCYRPTPLGTEALQRRQGGRAR' A
#
# COMPACT_ATOMS: atom_id res chain seq x y z
N MET A 1 13.01 3.30 -7.64
CA MET A 1 11.82 2.62 -7.06
C MET A 1 11.57 1.36 -7.85
N ARG A 2 11.49 0.21 -7.16
CA ARG A 2 11.08 -1.07 -7.75
C ARG A 2 9.59 -1.03 -8.11
N ALA A 3 9.15 -1.82 -9.08
CA ALA A 3 7.74 -2.00 -9.38
C ALA A 3 7.05 -2.83 -8.28
N LEU A 4 5.88 -2.39 -7.81
CA LEU A 4 5.05 -3.15 -6.87
C LEU A 4 4.59 -4.47 -7.51
N THR A 5 4.70 -5.57 -6.78
CA THR A 5 4.04 -6.84 -7.13
C THR A 5 2.53 -6.74 -6.98
N ASP A 6 1.76 -7.66 -7.59
CA ASP A 6 0.30 -7.75 -7.42
C ASP A 6 -0.13 -7.73 -5.96
N ARG A 7 0.54 -8.52 -5.12
CA ARG A 7 0.24 -8.62 -3.68
C ARG A 7 0.53 -7.33 -2.92
N GLU A 8 1.64 -6.67 -3.20
CA GLU A 8 1.97 -5.36 -2.62
C GLU A 8 0.94 -4.31 -3.03
N TRP A 9 0.55 -4.29 -4.31
CA TRP A 9 -0.43 -3.33 -4.80
C TRP A 9 -1.83 -3.55 -4.22
N GLN A 10 -2.27 -4.82 -4.11
CA GLN A 10 -3.54 -5.15 -3.47
C GLN A 10 -3.52 -4.69 -2.01
N THR A 11 -2.47 -5.06 -1.26
CA THR A 11 -2.31 -4.64 0.15
C THR A 11 -2.30 -3.12 0.27
N LEU A 12 -1.60 -2.40 -0.62
CA LEU A 12 -1.56 -0.93 -0.62
C LEU A 12 -2.94 -0.32 -0.93
N THR A 13 -3.71 -0.95 -1.81
CA THR A 13 -5.08 -0.54 -2.13
C THR A 13 -6.00 -0.79 -0.94
N ASP A 14 -5.85 -1.93 -0.26
CA ASP A 14 -6.67 -2.27 0.90
C ASP A 14 -6.40 -1.31 2.08
N VAL A 15 -5.14 -0.98 2.41
CA VAL A 15 -4.84 0.04 3.44
C VAL A 15 -5.30 1.45 3.08
N SER A 16 -5.52 1.71 1.79
CA SER A 16 -6.06 3.00 1.33
C SER A 16 -7.56 3.10 1.62
N ASN A 17 -8.25 1.98 1.84
CA ASN A 17 -9.65 1.95 2.23
C ASN A 17 -9.80 2.21 3.74
N PRO A 18 -10.43 3.32 4.17
CA PRO A 18 -10.63 3.62 5.58
C PRO A 18 -11.52 2.65 6.35
N SER A 19 -12.24 1.77 5.66
CA SER A 19 -13.06 0.73 6.29
C SER A 19 -12.23 -0.53 6.66
N GLU A 20 -11.07 -0.73 6.03
CA GLU A 20 -10.25 -1.94 6.13
C GLU A 20 -9.02 -1.68 7.02
N CYS A 21 -9.23 -1.72 8.34
CA CYS A 21 -8.14 -1.48 9.31
C CYS A 21 -7.29 -2.73 9.60
N LEU A 22 -7.82 -3.93 9.38
CA LEU A 22 -7.20 -5.20 9.73
C LEU A 22 -6.84 -5.97 8.46
N LEU A 23 -5.55 -6.04 8.15
CA LEU A 23 -5.04 -6.83 7.04
C LEU A 23 -4.35 -8.09 7.53
N ARG A 24 -4.68 -9.22 6.91
CA ARG A 24 -4.16 -10.55 7.27
C ARG A 24 -2.83 -10.88 6.59
N ASP A 25 -2.20 -9.91 5.94
CA ASP A 25 -1.00 -10.11 5.11
C ASP A 25 0.26 -9.59 5.78
N GLY A 26 0.64 -10.21 6.91
CA GLY A 26 1.72 -9.74 7.80
C GLY A 26 3.05 -9.50 7.09
N GLU A 27 3.52 -10.46 6.29
CA GLU A 27 4.80 -10.33 5.57
C GLU A 27 4.82 -9.14 4.60
N THR A 28 3.71 -8.96 3.84
CA THR A 28 3.60 -7.86 2.88
C THR A 28 3.53 -6.52 3.61
N ILE A 29 2.77 -6.43 4.71
CA ILE A 29 2.69 -5.25 5.56
C ILE A 29 4.07 -4.87 6.13
N GLU A 30 4.82 -5.82 6.69
CA GLU A 30 6.15 -5.57 7.24
C GLU A 30 7.12 -5.03 6.19
N ARG A 31 7.05 -5.57 4.97
CA ARG A 31 7.88 -5.07 3.86
C ARG A 31 7.48 -3.65 3.47
N LEU A 32 6.19 -3.38 3.29
CA LEU A 32 5.68 -2.05 2.94
C LEU A 32 6.00 -0.99 4.03
N LEU A 33 5.99 -1.38 5.30
CA LEU A 33 6.44 -0.54 6.43
C LEU A 33 7.93 -0.23 6.32
N ARG A 34 8.76 -1.26 6.08
CA ARG A 34 10.22 -1.12 5.94
C ARG A 34 10.59 -0.24 4.75
N GLU A 35 9.83 -0.32 3.67
CA GLU A 35 10.00 0.51 2.47
C GLU A 35 9.39 1.92 2.62
N GLY A 36 8.71 2.21 3.74
CA GLY A 36 8.11 3.52 4.00
C GLY A 36 6.90 3.84 3.13
N LEU A 37 6.27 2.83 2.53
CA LEU A 37 5.08 2.98 1.67
C LEU A 37 3.79 3.05 2.48
N ILE A 38 3.78 2.47 3.68
CA ILE A 38 2.67 2.58 4.63
C ILE A 38 3.20 2.97 6.01
N HIS A 39 2.30 3.47 6.86
CA HIS A 39 2.57 3.72 8.27
C HIS A 39 1.42 3.19 9.12
N GLN A 40 1.73 2.82 10.36
CA GLN A 40 0.72 2.36 11.31
C GLN A 40 0.10 3.57 12.03
N LEU A 41 -1.23 3.62 12.03
CA LEU A 41 -2.03 4.61 12.74
C LEU A 41 -2.99 3.86 13.67
N ALA A 42 -2.67 3.82 14.96
CA ALA A 42 -3.37 2.99 15.95
C ALA A 42 -3.44 1.51 15.50
N ASN A 43 -4.64 0.98 15.31
CA ASN A 43 -4.89 -0.41 14.89
C ASN A 43 -5.11 -0.55 13.37
N CYS A 44 -4.73 0.46 12.59
CA CYS A 44 -4.91 0.50 11.15
C CYS A 44 -3.59 0.81 10.44
N TYR A 45 -3.48 0.43 9.18
CA TYR A 45 -2.40 0.87 8.31
C TYR A 45 -2.92 1.90 7.32
N ARG A 46 -2.06 2.86 6.97
CA ARG A 46 -2.36 3.92 6.01
C ARG A 46 -1.23 4.06 5.01
N PRO A 47 -1.50 4.40 3.74
CA PRO A 47 -0.46 4.71 2.79
C PRO A 47 0.23 6.03 3.18
N THR A 48 1.55 6.08 3.02
CA THR A 48 2.31 7.34 3.07
C THR A 48 2.13 8.11 1.75
N PRO A 49 2.64 9.35 1.63
CA PRO A 49 2.73 10.01 0.32
C PRO A 49 3.45 9.14 -0.73
N LEU A 50 4.56 8.49 -0.34
CA LEU A 50 5.30 7.58 -1.21
C LEU A 50 4.47 6.36 -1.64
N GLY A 51 3.70 5.77 -0.71
CA GLY A 51 2.77 4.68 -1.04
C GLY A 51 1.69 5.12 -2.02
N THR A 52 1.11 6.30 -1.79
CA THR A 52 0.08 6.87 -2.67
C THR A 52 0.62 7.11 -4.08
N GLU A 53 1.84 7.65 -4.21
CA GLU A 53 2.51 7.79 -5.49
C GLU A 53 2.80 6.44 -6.16
N ALA A 54 3.24 5.44 -5.39
CA ALA A 54 3.50 4.10 -5.91
C ALA A 54 2.23 3.41 -6.45
N LEU A 55 1.09 3.60 -5.78
CA LEU A 55 -0.24 3.19 -6.26
C LEU A 55 -0.61 3.89 -7.56
N GLN A 56 -0.45 5.22 -7.61
CA GLN A 56 -0.80 6.03 -8.78
C GLN A 56 0.07 5.69 -9.99
N ARG A 57 1.36 5.41 -9.82
CA ARG A 57 2.23 4.99 -10.94
C ARG A 57 1.76 3.69 -11.60
N ARG A 58 1.13 2.80 -10.83
CA ARG A 58 0.56 1.56 -11.36
C ARG A 58 -0.83 1.75 -11.97
N GLN A 59 -1.65 2.66 -11.43
CA GLN A 59 -2.98 2.98 -11.99
C GLN A 59 -2.92 3.92 -13.21
N GLY A 60 -1.99 4.90 -13.23
CA GLY A 60 -1.81 5.93 -14.26
C GLY A 60 -1.17 5.44 -15.56
N GLY A 61 -0.78 4.17 -15.64
CA GLY A 61 -0.46 3.49 -16.91
C GLY A 61 -1.69 3.06 -17.71
N ARG A 62 -2.90 3.38 -17.25
CA ARG A 62 -4.18 3.08 -17.92
C ARG A 62 -4.94 4.37 -18.26
N ALA A 63 -4.32 5.24 -19.05
CA ALA A 63 -5.05 6.19 -19.89
C ALA A 63 -5.27 5.54 -21.26
N ARG A 64 -6.44 4.94 -21.45
CA ARG A 64 -7.04 4.67 -22.76
C ARG A 64 -8.40 5.34 -22.78
#